data_AF-A0A7C1EMH0-F1
#
_entry.id   AF-A0A7C1EMH0-F1
#
_cell.length_a   1.000
_cell.length_b   1.000
_cell.length_c   1.000
_cell.angle_alpha   90.00
_cell.angle_beta   90.00
_cell.angle_gamma   90.00
#
_symmetry.space_group_name_H-M   'P 1'
#
loop_
_entity.id
_entity.type
_entity.pdbx_description
1 polymer ?
#
loop_
_entity_poly.entity_id
_entity_poly.type
_entity_poly.pdbx_seq_one_letter_code
_entity_poly.pdbx_strand_id
1 'polypeptide(L)'
;MLVRFREDRYLQWVILFAVVAITIFGLSYINTIYAAVGRTPTLWFHDLFISLMALSSTLLAGLLWRSFVPGEVLKTIWCCLSAGLFLWTLGELIWAYYELILKKEVPTPSAADAAWIAAYIPLFVGLILRYRSLQTAPSRSQLIGSIAFFIVLSFIVIIFIISPRLASADDNATTEQQLVGVLYPIGDLGVALGALWIVFVLAGGTLARSWLVIVL
;
A
#
# COMPACT_ATOMS: atom_id res chain seq x y z
N MET A 1 -18.40 -22.56 4.80
CA MET A 1 -17.56 -21.71 3.92
C MET A 1 -16.22 -21.31 4.57
N LEU A 2 -16.15 -20.98 5.88
CA LEU A 2 -14.85 -20.79 6.59
C LEU A 2 -14.04 -22.06 6.80
N VAL A 3 -14.68 -23.23 6.86
CA VAL A 3 -13.97 -24.52 6.77
C VAL A 3 -13.12 -24.56 5.49
N ARG A 4 -13.63 -24.06 4.35
CA ARG A 4 -12.85 -23.93 3.11
C ARG A 4 -11.70 -22.91 3.19
N PHE A 5 -11.80 -21.86 3.98
CA PHE A 5 -10.74 -20.84 4.08
C PHE A 5 -9.54 -21.33 4.91
N ARG A 6 -9.79 -22.15 5.94
CA ARG A 6 -8.75 -22.85 6.72
C ARG A 6 -8.23 -24.10 6.00
N GLU A 7 -8.99 -24.65 5.06
CA GLU A 7 -8.58 -25.80 4.24
C GLU A 7 -7.92 -25.38 2.91
N ASP A 8 -8.00 -24.10 2.52
CA ASP A 8 -7.34 -23.59 1.32
C ASP A 8 -5.84 -23.44 1.58
N ARG A 9 -5.15 -24.55 1.34
CA ARG A 9 -3.71 -24.67 1.49
C ARG A 9 -2.97 -23.63 0.64
N TYR A 10 -3.48 -23.24 -0.53
CA TYR A 10 -2.82 -22.25 -1.38
C TYR A 10 -2.86 -20.86 -0.75
N LEU A 11 -4.01 -20.47 -0.20
CA LEU A 11 -4.14 -19.19 0.48
C LEU A 11 -3.24 -19.09 1.72
N GLN A 12 -3.12 -20.18 2.48
CA GLN A 12 -2.21 -20.24 3.63
C GLN A 12 -0.75 -20.08 3.22
N TRP A 13 -0.32 -20.73 2.13
CA TRP A 13 1.03 -20.57 1.62
C TRP A 13 1.30 -19.15 1.11
N VAL A 14 0.32 -18.51 0.48
CA VAL A 14 0.44 -17.11 0.04
C VAL A 14 0.59 -16.17 1.23
N ILE A 15 -0.22 -16.33 2.28
CA ILE A 15 -0.13 -15.52 3.49
C ILE A 15 1.21 -15.77 4.19
N LEU A 16 1.62 -17.03 4.35
CA LEU A 16 2.90 -17.38 4.96
C LEU A 16 4.07 -16.77 4.19
N PHE A 17 4.06 -16.89 2.86
CA PHE A 17 5.06 -16.28 1.99
C PHE A 17 5.11 -14.76 2.19
N ALA A 18 3.96 -14.09 2.19
CA ALA A 18 3.89 -12.64 2.40
C ALA A 18 4.44 -12.23 3.77
N VAL A 19 4.06 -12.93 4.84
CA VAL A 19 4.56 -12.67 6.19
C VAL A 19 6.07 -12.89 6.26
N VAL A 20 6.58 -13.98 5.70
CA VAL A 20 8.02 -14.27 5.67
C VAL A 20 8.77 -13.21 4.86
N ALA A 21 8.26 -12.83 3.69
CA ALA A 21 8.86 -11.82 2.84
C ALA A 21 8.93 -10.45 3.54
N ILE A 22 7.82 -10.00 4.14
CA ILE A 22 7.77 -8.76 4.94
C ILE A 22 8.72 -8.83 6.13
N THR A 23 8.79 -9.99 6.80
CA THR A 23 9.69 -10.19 7.95
C THR A 23 11.14 -10.07 7.52
N ILE A 24 11.56 -10.79 6.47
CA ILE A 24 12.94 -10.74 5.94
C ILE A 24 13.29 -9.31 5.53
N PHE A 25 12.37 -8.63 4.84
CA PHE A 25 12.55 -7.24 4.44
C PHE A 25 12.69 -6.29 5.64
N GLY A 26 11.89 -6.46 6.69
CA GLY A 26 12.03 -5.68 7.92
C GLY A 26 13.35 -5.96 8.66
N LEU A 27 13.77 -7.22 8.69
CA LEU A 27 15.02 -7.63 9.34
C LEU A 27 16.26 -7.05 8.64
N SER A 28 16.24 -6.84 7.31
CA SER A 28 17.39 -6.27 6.60
C SER A 28 17.75 -4.84 7.03
N TYR A 29 16.81 -4.14 7.68
CA TYR A 29 17.01 -2.78 8.22
C TYR A 29 17.38 -2.75 9.70
N ILE A 30 17.46 -3.91 10.38
CA ILE A 30 18.00 -3.96 11.75
C ILE A 30 19.47 -3.57 11.69
N ASN A 31 19.87 -2.60 12.52
CA ASN A 31 21.21 -2.00 12.51
C ASN A 31 22.35 -3.03 12.47
N THR A 32 22.24 -4.10 13.27
CA THR A 32 23.24 -5.18 13.30
C THR A 32 23.36 -5.93 11.96
N ILE A 33 22.22 -6.22 11.31
CA ILE A 33 22.18 -6.92 10.02
C ILE A 33 22.68 -5.98 8.91
N TYR A 34 22.18 -4.74 8.91
CA TYR A 34 22.61 -3.71 7.97
C TYR A 34 24.12 -3.45 8.06
N ALA A 35 24.68 -3.38 9.27
CA ALA A 35 26.12 -3.20 9.49
C ALA A 35 26.95 -4.41 9.02
N ALA A 36 26.43 -5.63 9.17
CA ALA A 36 27.12 -6.85 8.74
C ALA A 36 27.09 -7.07 7.22
N VAL A 37 25.97 -6.77 6.56
CA VAL A 37 25.79 -6.92 5.11
C VAL A 37 26.40 -5.75 4.33
N GLY A 38 26.36 -4.56 4.91
CA GLY A 38 26.83 -3.33 4.29
C GLY A 38 25.77 -2.63 3.43
N ARG A 39 26.04 -1.36 3.13
CA ARG A 39 25.11 -0.46 2.42
C ARG A 39 24.71 -0.98 1.04
N THR A 40 25.70 -1.28 0.18
CA THR A 40 25.43 -1.60 -1.23
C THR A 40 24.54 -2.82 -1.41
N PRO A 41 24.82 -4.01 -0.82
CA PRO A 41 23.94 -5.16 -1.00
C PRO A 41 22.55 -4.95 -0.40
N THR A 42 22.44 -4.16 0.69
CA THR A 42 21.14 -3.83 1.30
C THR A 42 20.29 -2.96 0.36
N LEU A 43 20.88 -1.95 -0.28
CA LEU A 43 20.16 -1.12 -1.27
C LEU A 43 19.68 -1.94 -2.45
N TRP A 44 20.55 -2.79 -3.02
CA TRP A 44 20.16 -3.70 -4.11
C TRP A 44 19.02 -4.63 -3.70
N PHE A 45 19.09 -5.21 -2.50
CA PHE A 45 18.02 -6.08 -1.99
C PHE A 45 16.71 -5.30 -1.84
N HIS A 46 16.75 -4.11 -1.22
CA HIS A 46 15.59 -3.26 -1.00
C HIS A 46 14.90 -2.89 -2.32
N ASP A 47 15.63 -2.27 -3.23
CA ASP A 47 15.06 -1.71 -4.46
C ASP A 47 14.54 -2.80 -5.39
N LEU A 48 15.25 -3.92 -5.50
CA LEU A 48 14.78 -5.08 -6.25
C LEU A 48 13.55 -5.70 -5.60
N PHE A 49 13.53 -5.84 -4.26
CA PHE A 49 12.40 -6.42 -3.56
C PHE A 49 11.13 -5.59 -3.78
N ILE A 50 11.19 -4.27 -3.56
CA ILE A 50 10.02 -3.40 -3.75
C ILE A 50 9.59 -3.38 -5.22
N SER A 51 10.53 -3.23 -6.15
CA SER A 51 10.23 -3.24 -7.59
C SER A 51 9.56 -4.54 -8.03
N LEU A 52 10.02 -5.69 -7.54
CA LEU A 52 9.42 -7.00 -7.84
C LEU A 52 8.04 -7.15 -7.22
N MET A 53 7.81 -6.66 -6.00
CA MET A 53 6.49 -6.68 -5.37
C MET A 53 5.49 -5.79 -6.11
N ALA A 54 5.91 -4.58 -6.50
CA ALA A 54 5.10 -3.65 -7.28
C ALA A 54 4.75 -4.24 -8.66
N LEU A 55 5.76 -4.80 -9.36
CA LEU A 55 5.55 -5.44 -10.66
C LEU A 55 4.62 -6.66 -10.54
N SER A 56 4.84 -7.53 -9.56
CA SER A 56 4.00 -8.71 -9.33
C SER A 56 2.55 -8.31 -9.05
N SER A 57 2.35 -7.28 -8.23
CA SER A 57 1.02 -6.73 -7.92
C SER A 57 0.34 -6.18 -9.17
N THR A 58 1.10 -5.45 -10.00
CA THR A 58 0.62 -4.93 -11.29
C THR A 58 0.19 -6.06 -12.22
N LEU A 59 1.01 -7.09 -12.36
CA LEU A 59 0.72 -8.24 -13.23
C LEU A 59 -0.53 -8.98 -12.75
N LEU A 60 -0.65 -9.25 -11.45
CA LEU A 60 -1.82 -9.91 -10.88
C LEU A 60 -3.10 -9.07 -11.06
N ALA A 61 -3.05 -7.77 -10.79
CA ALA A 61 -4.17 -6.87 -11.02
C ALA A 61 -4.56 -6.81 -12.51
N GLY A 62 -3.57 -6.81 -13.42
CA GLY A 62 -3.78 -6.85 -14.85
C GLY A 62 -4.40 -8.17 -15.32
N LEU A 63 -3.99 -9.31 -14.77
CA LEU A 63 -4.61 -10.61 -15.05
C LEU A 63 -6.07 -10.64 -14.59
N LEU A 64 -6.36 -10.11 -13.40
CA LEU A 64 -7.72 -9.98 -12.89
C LEU A 64 -8.55 -9.04 -13.76
N TRP A 65 -8.00 -7.91 -14.20
CA TRP A 65 -8.68 -7.04 -15.16
C TRP A 65 -9.05 -7.76 -16.47
N ARG A 66 -8.17 -8.64 -16.97
CA ARG A 66 -8.41 -9.43 -18.18
C ARG A 66 -9.45 -10.54 -17.99
N SER A 67 -9.66 -11.04 -16.78
CA SER A 67 -10.63 -12.11 -16.52
C SER A 67 -12.09 -11.66 -16.52
N PHE A 68 -12.37 -10.36 -16.39
CA PHE A 68 -13.74 -9.81 -16.40
C PHE A 68 -14.20 -9.32 -17.78
N VAL A 69 -15.51 -9.35 -18.04
CA VAL A 69 -16.10 -8.95 -19.33
C VAL A 69 -16.30 -7.42 -19.39
N PRO A 70 -16.18 -6.78 -20.59
CA PRO A 70 -16.52 -5.37 -20.75
C PRO A 70 -17.93 -5.04 -20.21
N GLY A 71 -18.05 -3.92 -19.50
CA GLY A 71 -19.29 -3.49 -18.84
C GLY A 71 -19.42 -3.92 -17.38
N GLU A 72 -18.63 -4.90 -16.92
CA GLU A 72 -18.58 -5.25 -15.50
C GLU A 72 -17.85 -4.19 -14.67
N VAL A 73 -18.47 -3.78 -13.55
CA VAL A 73 -17.86 -2.84 -12.59
C VAL A 73 -16.51 -3.35 -12.08
N LEU A 74 -16.38 -4.67 -11.88
CA LEU A 74 -15.13 -5.32 -11.46
C LEU A 74 -14.01 -5.12 -12.49
N LYS A 75 -14.32 -5.13 -13.79
CA LYS A 75 -13.34 -4.85 -14.83
C LYS A 75 -12.78 -3.44 -14.68
N THR A 76 -13.64 -2.45 -14.49
CA THR A 76 -13.21 -1.05 -14.28
C THR A 76 -12.38 -0.89 -13.01
N ILE A 77 -12.80 -1.53 -11.91
CA ILE A 77 -12.05 -1.54 -10.64
C ILE A 77 -10.63 -2.06 -10.85
N TRP A 78 -10.49 -3.26 -11.44
CA TRP A 78 -9.17 -3.87 -11.65
C TRP A 78 -8.34 -3.13 -12.69
N CYS A 79 -8.95 -2.48 -13.67
CA CYS A 79 -8.27 -1.57 -14.60
C CYS A 79 -7.62 -0.40 -13.83
N CYS A 80 -8.39 0.27 -12.98
CA CYS A 80 -7.89 1.37 -12.15
C CYS A 80 -6.78 0.90 -11.20
N LEU A 81 -6.97 -0.21 -10.48
CA LEU A 81 -5.95 -0.74 -9.59
C LEU A 81 -4.68 -1.14 -10.34
N SER A 82 -4.81 -1.80 -11.50
CA SER A 82 -3.67 -2.17 -12.35
C SER A 82 -2.93 -0.95 -12.89
N ALA A 83 -3.64 0.11 -13.30
CA ALA A 83 -3.04 1.34 -13.79
C ALA A 83 -2.25 2.06 -12.68
N GLY A 84 -2.81 2.13 -11.46
CA GLY A 84 -2.13 2.69 -10.31
C GLY A 84 -0.88 1.90 -9.92
N LEU A 85 -0.98 0.57 -9.82
CA LEU A 85 0.16 -0.29 -9.51
C LEU A 85 1.24 -0.24 -10.60
N PHE A 86 0.84 -0.09 -11.87
CA PHE A 86 1.78 0.11 -12.97
C PHE A 86 2.56 1.40 -12.82
N LEU A 87 1.88 2.52 -12.53
CA LEU A 87 2.54 3.81 -12.25
C LEU A 87 3.45 3.72 -11.03
N TRP A 88 3.02 3.02 -9.97
CA TRP A 88 3.86 2.75 -8.80
C TRP A 88 5.13 1.98 -9.19
N THR A 89 4.99 0.93 -9.99
CA THR A 89 6.12 0.13 -10.51
C THR A 89 7.08 0.99 -11.33
N LEU A 90 6.58 1.91 -12.16
CA LEU A 90 7.43 2.85 -12.88
C LEU A 90 8.22 3.76 -11.92
N GLY A 91 7.58 4.24 -10.85
CA GLY A 91 8.24 5.01 -9.80
C GLY A 91 9.41 4.23 -9.17
N GLU A 92 9.16 2.99 -8.75
CA GLU A 92 10.19 2.11 -8.17
C GLU A 92 11.35 1.85 -9.14
N LEU A 93 11.06 1.58 -10.42
CA LEU A 93 12.10 1.33 -11.42
C LEU A 93 12.93 2.57 -11.73
N ILE A 94 12.30 3.75 -11.76
CA ILE A 94 13.01 5.02 -11.94
C ILE A 94 13.89 5.28 -10.72
N TRP A 95 13.37 5.11 -9.50
CA TRP A 95 14.13 5.28 -8.27
C TRP A 95 15.35 4.34 -8.24
N ALA A 96 15.13 3.03 -8.45
CA ALA A 96 16.18 2.02 -8.49
C ALA A 96 17.22 2.34 -9.58
N TYR A 97 16.82 2.92 -10.71
CA TYR A 97 17.77 3.35 -11.74
C TYR A 97 18.69 4.48 -11.26
N TYR A 98 18.14 5.48 -10.56
CA TYR A 98 18.97 6.54 -9.96
C TYR A 98 19.92 6.00 -8.90
N GLU A 99 19.42 5.15 -7.98
CA GLU A 99 20.19 4.68 -6.83
C GLU A 99 21.20 3.59 -7.20
N LEU A 100 20.78 2.56 -7.95
CA LEU A 100 21.63 1.40 -8.24
C LEU A 100 22.55 1.62 -9.45
N ILE A 101 22.06 2.29 -10.50
CA ILE A 101 22.79 2.45 -11.76
C ILE A 101 23.54 3.77 -11.79
N LEU A 102 22.85 4.89 -11.57
CA LEU A 102 23.49 6.21 -11.58
C LEU A 102 24.29 6.48 -10.30
N LYS A 103 24.03 5.75 -9.21
CA LYS A 103 24.67 5.90 -7.89
C LYS A 103 24.63 7.34 -7.38
N LYS A 104 23.49 7.99 -7.59
CA LYS A 104 23.24 9.38 -7.20
C LYS A 104 22.02 9.43 -6.29
N GLU A 105 22.01 10.41 -5.40
CA GLU A 105 20.80 10.75 -4.67
C GLU A 105 19.71 11.18 -5.66
N VAL A 106 18.51 10.67 -5.44
CA VAL A 106 17.36 10.98 -6.29
C VAL A 106 16.98 12.45 -6.05
N PRO A 107 16.95 13.30 -7.10
CA PRO A 107 16.61 14.70 -6.92
C PRO A 107 15.12 14.83 -6.61
N THR A 108 14.76 15.53 -5.55
CA THR A 108 13.35 15.82 -5.24
C THR A 108 13.01 17.25 -5.72
N PRO A 109 11.95 17.46 -6.53
CA PRO A 109 11.08 16.46 -7.14
C PRO A 109 11.74 15.70 -8.30
N SER A 110 11.38 14.42 -8.45
CA SER A 110 11.91 13.47 -9.44
C SER A 110 10.84 12.96 -10.41
N ALA A 111 11.27 12.26 -11.48
CA ALA A 111 10.36 11.52 -12.34
C ALA A 111 9.68 10.33 -11.63
N ALA A 112 10.31 9.76 -10.59
CA ALA A 112 9.68 8.73 -9.75
C ALA A 112 8.53 9.35 -8.94
N ASP A 113 8.71 10.57 -8.43
CA ASP A 113 7.72 11.28 -7.62
C ASP A 113 6.46 11.56 -8.44
N ALA A 114 6.63 11.99 -9.70
CA ALA A 114 5.53 12.17 -10.62
C ALA A 114 4.75 10.85 -10.85
N ALA A 115 5.45 9.73 -11.01
CA ALA A 115 4.84 8.42 -11.21
C ALA A 115 4.06 7.95 -9.96
N TRP A 116 4.65 8.04 -8.77
CA TRP A 116 3.99 7.66 -7.52
C TRP A 116 2.80 8.57 -7.19
N ILE A 117 2.94 9.89 -7.35
CA ILE A 117 1.83 10.83 -7.11
C ILE A 117 0.68 10.55 -8.10
N ALA A 118 1.00 10.33 -9.37
CA ALA A 118 0.01 9.96 -10.37
C ALA A 118 -0.65 8.60 -10.06
N ALA A 119 0.07 7.65 -9.44
CA ALA A 119 -0.45 6.34 -9.05
C ALA A 119 -1.59 6.43 -8.04
N TYR A 120 -1.56 7.39 -7.12
CA TYR A 120 -2.61 7.54 -6.10
C TYR A 120 -4.01 7.72 -6.73
N ILE A 121 -4.13 8.51 -7.80
CA ILE A 121 -5.43 8.83 -8.43
C ILE A 121 -6.19 7.56 -8.85
N PRO A 122 -5.67 6.70 -9.74
CA PRO A 122 -6.36 5.48 -10.14
C PRO A 122 -6.49 4.46 -8.99
N LEU A 123 -5.56 4.42 -8.03
CA LEU A 123 -5.71 3.58 -6.83
C LEU A 123 -6.94 4.00 -6.02
N PHE A 124 -7.07 5.30 -5.71
CA PHE A 124 -8.23 5.83 -5.01
C PHE A 124 -9.54 5.58 -5.76
N VAL A 125 -9.56 5.84 -7.06
CA VAL A 125 -10.75 5.58 -7.90
C VAL A 125 -11.13 4.10 -7.84
N GLY A 126 -10.16 3.19 -7.97
CA GLY A 126 -10.39 1.75 -7.87
C GLY A 126 -10.97 1.33 -6.52
N LEU A 127 -10.43 1.87 -5.41
CA LEU A 127 -10.91 1.60 -4.06
C LEU A 127 -12.33 2.13 -3.82
N ILE A 128 -12.63 3.36 -4.27
CA ILE A 128 -13.97 3.95 -4.16
C ILE A 128 -14.99 3.14 -4.96
N LEU A 129 -14.67 2.78 -6.21
CA LEU A 129 -15.52 1.94 -7.04
C LEU A 129 -15.75 0.57 -6.39
N ARG A 130 -14.69 -0.02 -5.81
CA ARG A 130 -14.79 -1.28 -5.08
C ARG A 130 -15.74 -1.18 -3.91
N TYR A 131 -15.58 -0.18 -3.05
CA TYR A 131 -16.49 0.05 -1.93
C TYR A 131 -17.94 0.18 -2.39
N ARG A 132 -18.21 1.01 -3.41
CA ARG A 132 -19.56 1.20 -3.97
C ARG A 132 -20.15 -0.10 -4.54
N SER A 133 -19.32 -0.97 -5.11
CA SER A 133 -19.75 -2.25 -5.67
C SER A 133 -20.19 -3.28 -4.63
N LEU A 134 -19.76 -3.14 -3.36
CA LEU A 134 -20.09 -4.10 -2.31
C LEU A 134 -21.56 -4.06 -1.88
N GLN A 135 -22.28 -2.97 -2.17
CA GLN A 135 -23.69 -2.76 -1.81
C GLN A 135 -24.01 -3.09 -0.33
N THR A 136 -23.00 -3.02 0.53
CA THR A 136 -23.08 -3.40 1.94
C THR A 136 -22.93 -2.13 2.77
N ALA A 137 -23.92 -1.85 3.62
CA ALA A 137 -23.86 -0.74 4.55
C ALA A 137 -23.17 -1.19 5.85
N PRO A 138 -22.12 -0.50 6.32
CA PRO A 138 -21.52 -0.81 7.61
C PRO A 138 -22.52 -0.53 8.74
N SER A 139 -22.45 -1.32 9.82
CA SER A 139 -23.21 -1.03 11.02
C SER A 139 -22.72 0.28 11.67
N ARG A 140 -23.57 0.89 12.51
CA ARG A 140 -23.18 2.09 13.27
C ARG A 140 -21.91 1.87 14.10
N SER A 141 -21.75 0.70 14.71
CA SER A 141 -20.56 0.38 15.51
C SER A 141 -19.30 0.22 14.66
N GLN A 142 -19.41 -0.38 13.47
CA GLN A 142 -18.29 -0.49 12.51
C GLN A 142 -17.87 0.88 12.00
N LEU A 143 -18.83 1.75 11.68
CA LEU A 143 -18.57 3.12 11.25
C LEU A 143 -17.82 3.90 12.34
N ILE A 144 -18.33 3.88 13.58
CA ILE A 144 -17.69 4.58 14.70
C ILE A 144 -16.28 4.03 14.96
N GLY A 145 -16.11 2.70 15.01
CA GLY A 145 -14.82 2.07 15.25
C GLY A 145 -13.79 2.41 14.16
N SER A 146 -14.21 2.39 12.90
CA SER A 146 -13.34 2.74 11.77
C SER A 146 -12.99 4.22 11.76
N ILE A 147 -13.94 5.12 12.02
CA ILE A 147 -13.67 6.57 12.11
C ILE A 147 -12.68 6.83 13.24
N ALA A 148 -12.90 6.25 14.43
CA ALA A 148 -11.99 6.41 15.56
C ALA A 148 -10.58 5.90 15.21
N PHE A 149 -10.49 4.71 14.59
CA PHE A 149 -9.21 4.14 14.14
C PHE A 149 -8.53 5.03 13.09
N PHE A 150 -9.28 5.58 12.12
CA PHE A 150 -8.75 6.44 11.07
C PHE A 150 -8.25 7.77 11.63
N ILE A 151 -8.96 8.35 12.60
CA ILE A 151 -8.53 9.55 13.31
C ILE A 151 -7.21 9.28 14.04
N VAL A 152 -7.14 8.20 14.82
CA VAL A 152 -5.92 7.83 15.56
C VAL A 152 -4.74 7.62 14.59
N LEU A 153 -4.94 6.86 13.51
CA LEU A 153 -3.90 6.61 12.53
C LEU A 153 -3.45 7.90 11.83
N SER A 154 -4.38 8.78 11.49
CA SER A 154 -4.08 10.10 10.91
C SER A 154 -3.27 10.97 11.87
N PHE A 155 -3.62 10.98 13.16
CA PHE A 155 -2.85 11.70 14.18
C PHE A 155 -1.44 11.14 14.33
N ILE A 156 -1.28 9.81 14.31
CA ILE A 156 0.06 9.18 14.34
C ILE A 156 0.89 9.65 13.14
N VAL A 157 0.34 9.59 11.93
CA VAL A 157 1.04 10.06 10.71
C VAL A 157 1.37 11.55 10.81
N ILE A 158 0.44 12.39 11.28
CA ILE A 158 0.68 13.82 11.42
C ILE A 158 1.79 14.11 12.44
N ILE A 159 1.73 13.51 13.63
CA ILE A 159 2.65 13.81 14.74
C ILE A 159 4.05 13.25 14.48
N PHE A 160 4.15 12.04 13.92
CA PHE A 160 5.43 11.35 13.79
C PHE A 160 6.07 11.46 12.40
N ILE A 161 5.30 11.82 11.36
CA ILE A 161 5.80 11.87 9.98
C ILE A 161 5.72 13.30 9.42
N ILE A 162 4.51 13.89 9.37
CA ILE A 162 4.32 15.18 8.70
C ILE A 162 4.91 16.34 9.50
N SER A 163 4.57 16.44 10.80
CA SER A 163 5.00 17.55 11.66
C SER A 163 6.52 17.63 11.81
N PRO A 164 7.26 16.53 12.10
CA PRO A 164 8.71 16.59 12.21
C PRO A 164 9.35 17.01 10.89
N ARG A 165 8.82 16.51 9.76
CA ARG A 165 9.32 16.86 8.43
C ARG A 165 9.14 18.34 8.07
N LEU A 166 8.01 18.93 8.44
CA LEU A 166 7.76 20.36 8.24
C LEU A 166 8.59 21.23 9.21
N ALA A 167 8.78 20.76 10.45
CA ALA A 167 9.58 21.48 11.45
C ALA A 167 11.09 21.41 11.17
N SER A 168 11.56 20.34 10.54
CA SER A 168 12.95 20.15 10.11
C SER A 168 13.15 20.51 8.64
N ALA A 169 12.20 21.18 8.00
CA ALA A 169 12.38 21.64 6.62
C ALA A 169 13.54 22.62 6.61
N ASP A 170 14.57 22.31 5.82
CA ASP A 170 15.70 23.20 5.61
C ASP A 170 15.17 24.53 5.07
N ASP A 171 15.70 25.66 5.55
CA ASP A 171 15.24 27.00 5.12
C ASP A 171 15.44 27.19 3.59
N ASN A 172 16.29 26.36 2.98
CA ASN A 172 16.58 26.32 1.55
C ASN A 172 15.72 25.32 0.75
N ALA A 173 14.85 24.53 1.39
CA ALA A 173 14.02 23.55 0.71
C ALA A 173 12.99 24.25 -0.19
N THR A 174 12.92 23.85 -1.46
CA THR A 174 11.97 24.49 -2.39
C THR A 174 10.53 24.12 -2.04
N THR A 175 9.57 24.96 -2.45
CA THR A 175 8.14 24.71 -2.19
C THR A 175 7.69 23.37 -2.78
N GLU A 176 8.25 22.95 -3.92
CA GLU A 176 7.95 21.68 -4.57
C GLU A 176 8.44 20.48 -3.74
N GLN A 177 9.61 20.59 -3.12
CA GLN A 177 10.16 19.54 -2.24
C GLN A 177 9.29 19.33 -1.00
N GLN A 178 8.81 20.43 -0.41
CA GLN A 178 7.89 20.36 0.72
C GLN A 178 6.54 19.77 0.30
N LEU A 179 6.01 20.20 -0.85
CA LEU A 179 4.75 19.69 -1.39
C LEU A 179 4.81 18.18 -1.61
N VAL A 180 5.82 17.68 -2.34
CA VAL A 180 6.01 16.24 -2.57
C VAL A 180 6.16 15.49 -1.25
N GLY A 181 6.93 16.04 -0.31
CA GLY A 181 7.12 15.46 1.02
C GLY A 181 5.85 15.31 1.85
N VAL A 182 4.84 16.15 1.64
CA VAL A 182 3.53 16.08 2.29
C VAL A 182 2.55 15.21 1.49
N LEU A 183 2.68 15.18 0.16
CA LEU A 183 1.82 14.38 -0.70
C LEU A 183 1.99 12.87 -0.46
N TYR A 184 3.20 12.37 -0.18
CA TYR A 184 3.35 10.93 0.09
C TYR A 184 2.60 10.44 1.32
N PRO A 185 2.81 11.02 2.53
CA PRO A 185 2.11 10.53 3.71
C PRO A 185 0.59 10.66 3.58
N ILE A 186 0.09 11.69 2.89
CA ILE A 186 -1.35 11.86 2.63
C ILE A 186 -1.87 10.80 1.65
N GLY A 187 -1.16 10.60 0.53
CA GLY A 187 -1.53 9.61 -0.49
C GLY A 187 -1.51 8.19 0.07
N ASP A 188 -0.43 7.81 0.74
CA ASP A 188 -0.25 6.51 1.38
C ASP A 188 -1.32 6.27 2.44
N LEU A 189 -1.56 7.25 3.31
CA LEU A 189 -2.60 7.17 4.33
C LEU A 189 -3.96 6.97 3.67
N GLY A 190 -4.32 7.77 2.67
CA GLY A 190 -5.64 7.61 2.07
C GLY A 190 -5.82 6.27 1.34
N VAL A 191 -4.80 5.75 0.64
CA VAL A 191 -4.86 4.42 0.02
C VAL A 191 -5.02 3.35 1.10
N ALA A 192 -4.24 3.42 2.17
CA ALA A 192 -4.32 2.50 3.30
C ALA A 192 -5.69 2.55 3.98
N LEU A 193 -6.22 3.74 4.26
CA LEU A 193 -7.54 3.93 4.86
C LEU A 193 -8.65 3.40 3.93
N GLY A 194 -8.57 3.64 2.62
CA GLY A 194 -9.52 3.12 1.65
C GLY A 194 -9.51 1.59 1.58
N ALA A 195 -8.32 0.98 1.59
CA ALA A 195 -8.18 -0.47 1.62
C ALA A 195 -8.70 -1.08 2.93
N LEU A 196 -8.31 -0.52 4.09
CA LEU A 196 -8.78 -0.97 5.40
C LEU A 196 -10.28 -0.81 5.57
N TRP A 197 -10.86 0.26 5.05
CA TRP A 197 -12.30 0.47 5.04
C TRP A 197 -13.03 -0.68 4.33
N ILE A 198 -12.55 -1.07 3.14
CA ILE A 198 -13.11 -2.21 2.39
C ILE A 198 -12.99 -3.50 3.22
N VAL A 199 -11.85 -3.72 3.87
CA VAL A 199 -11.65 -4.89 4.74
C VAL A 199 -12.62 -4.88 5.92
N PHE A 200 -12.83 -3.75 6.59
CA PHE A 200 -13.75 -3.66 7.73
C PHE A 200 -15.21 -3.84 7.33
N VAL A 201 -15.63 -3.29 6.19
CA VAL A 201 -16.98 -3.49 5.64
C VAL A 201 -17.20 -4.97 5.29
N LEU A 202 -16.20 -5.64 4.73
CA LEU A 202 -16.27 -7.07 4.41
C LEU A 202 -16.21 -7.97 5.65
N ALA A 203 -15.33 -7.65 6.61
CA ALA A 203 -15.19 -8.38 7.87
C ALA A 203 -16.45 -8.26 8.75
N GLY A 204 -17.23 -7.20 8.54
CA GLY A 204 -18.48 -6.93 9.22
C GLY A 204 -19.67 -7.81 8.83
N GLY A 205 -19.53 -8.69 7.83
CA GLY A 205 -20.54 -9.69 7.48
C GLY A 205 -20.80 -10.69 8.61
N THR A 206 -21.90 -11.45 8.52
CA THR A 206 -22.38 -12.46 9.48
C THR A 206 -21.34 -13.42 10.06
N LEU A 207 -20.18 -13.56 9.43
CA LEU A 207 -19.01 -14.31 9.92
C LEU A 207 -18.47 -13.82 11.27
N ALA A 208 -18.30 -12.52 11.50
CA ALA A 208 -17.65 -12.01 12.73
C ALA A 208 -18.49 -12.26 14.00
N ARG A 209 -19.82 -12.31 13.86
CA ARG A 209 -20.74 -12.61 14.98
C ARG A 209 -20.64 -14.06 15.44
N SER A 210 -20.33 -15.01 14.55
CA SER A 210 -20.14 -16.41 14.92
C SER A 210 -18.88 -16.62 15.78
N TRP A 211 -17.86 -15.77 15.63
CA TRP A 211 -16.64 -15.83 16.44
C TRP A 211 -16.81 -15.29 17.86
N LEU A 212 -17.68 -14.29 18.07
CA LEU A 212 -18.00 -13.78 19.42
C LEU A 212 -18.73 -14.80 20.29
N VAL A 213 -19.44 -15.77 19.71
CA VAL A 213 -20.14 -16.83 20.44
C VAL A 213 -19.20 -17.99 20.81
N ILE A 214 -18.03 -18.11 20.17
CA ILE A 214 -17.04 -19.15 20.49
C ILE A 214 -16.06 -18.67 21.58
N VAL A 215 -15.96 -17.36 21.79
CA VAL A 215 -15.10 -16.73 22.81
C VAL A 215 -15.87 -16.45 24.12
N LEU A 216 -17.19 -16.61 24.12
CA LEU A 216 -18.04 -16.65 25.33
C LEU A 216 -18.31 -18.10 25.74
#